data_AF-A0A960KL17-F1
#
_entry.id   AF-A0A960KL17-F1
#
_cell.length_a   1.000
_cell.length_b   1.000
_cell.length_c   1.000
_cell.angle_alpha   90.00
_cell.angle_beta   90.00
_cell.angle_gamma   90.00
#
_symmetry.space_group_name_H-M   'P 1'
#
loop_
_entity.id
_entity.type
_entity.pdbx_description
1 polymer ?
#
loop_
_entity_poly.entity_id
_entity_poly.type
_entity_poly.pdbx_seq_one_letter_code
_entity_poly.pdbx_strand_id
1 'polypeptide(L)'
;MFVLIDLVSQANAVQRLLVGLADDEKIRWLRRHGDVDEIPNLPHGYPRHYSFVTPVGKECAFFLRGDEFVFLGDHSTFVARE
;
A
#
# COMPACT_ATOMS: atom_id res chain seq x y z
N MET A 1 19.19 -4.47 -5.72
CA MET A 1 17.78 -4.72 -6.07
C MET A 1 17.02 -4.93 -4.76
N PHE A 2 16.00 -4.13 -4.46
CA PHE A 2 15.19 -4.30 -3.25
C PHE A 2 14.16 -5.40 -3.52
N VAL A 3 14.03 -6.37 -2.59
CA VAL A 3 13.05 -7.47 -2.70
C VAL A 3 11.92 -7.17 -1.72
N LEU A 4 10.71 -6.97 -2.26
CA LEU A 4 9.49 -6.70 -1.49
C LEU A 4 8.62 -7.97 -1.49
N ILE A 5 8.64 -8.69 -0.37
CA ILE A 5 7.89 -9.93 -0.13
C ILE A 5 6.55 -9.60 0.52
N ASP A 6 6.57 -8.70 1.50
CA ASP A 6 5.39 -8.26 2.26
C ASP A 6 5.53 -6.79 2.62
N LEU A 7 4.61 -5.94 2.15
CA LEU A 7 4.71 -4.49 2.33
C LEU A 7 4.58 -4.09 3.79
N VAL A 8 3.70 -4.75 4.54
CA VAL A 8 3.41 -4.41 5.95
C VAL A 8 4.64 -4.68 6.82
N SER A 9 5.22 -5.87 6.71
CA SER A 9 6.43 -6.26 7.46
C SER A 9 7.66 -5.44 7.07
N GLN A 10 7.71 -4.94 5.82
CA GLN A 10 8.84 -4.16 5.30
C GLN A 10 8.58 -2.64 5.27
N ALA A 11 7.46 -2.17 5.82
CA ALA A 11 6.98 -0.80 5.67
C ALA A 11 8.04 0.25 6.06
N ASN A 12 8.69 0.08 7.22
CA ASN A 12 9.74 0.99 7.68
C ASN A 12 10.92 1.11 6.71
N ALA A 13 11.32 0.01 6.06
CA ALA A 13 12.40 0.04 5.08
C ALA A 13 11.97 0.72 3.79
N VAL A 14 10.74 0.45 3.32
CA VAL A 14 10.17 1.09 2.13
C VAL A 14 9.95 2.59 2.36
N GLN A 15 9.44 3.00 3.52
CA GLN A 15 9.26 4.43 3.85
C GLN A 15 10.58 5.19 3.80
N ARG A 16 11.66 4.63 4.38
CA ARG A 16 13.00 5.24 4.31
C ARG A 16 13.53 5.34 2.89
N LEU A 17 13.20 4.37 2.02
CA LEU A 17 13.62 4.37 0.62
C LEU A 17 12.89 5.45 -0.19
N LEU A 18 11.63 5.74 0.16
CA LEU A 18 10.74 6.59 -0.61
C LEU A 18 10.47 7.97 0.03
N VAL A 19 11.17 8.29 1.12
CA VAL A 19 11.01 9.53 1.87
C VAL A 19 11.23 10.74 0.96
N GLY A 20 10.36 11.74 1.04
CA GLY A 20 10.43 12.97 0.25
C GLY A 20 9.97 12.84 -1.21
N LEU A 21 9.64 11.64 -1.69
CA LEU A 21 9.03 11.47 -3.01
C LEU A 21 7.56 11.87 -3.00
N ALA A 22 7.06 12.35 -4.14
CA ALA A 22 5.64 12.60 -4.30
C ALA A 22 4.84 11.29 -4.26
N ASP A 23 3.58 11.35 -3.82
CA ASP A 23 2.73 10.16 -3.71
C ASP A 23 2.65 9.36 -5.01
N ASP A 24 2.50 10.03 -6.16
CA ASP A 24 2.44 9.37 -7.46
C ASP A 24 3.76 8.66 -7.84
N GLU A 25 4.90 9.10 -7.30
CA GLU A 25 6.20 8.44 -7.46
C GLU A 25 6.32 7.23 -6.53
N LYS A 26 5.82 7.33 -5.30
CA LYS A 26 5.72 6.20 -4.36
C LYS A 26 4.87 5.07 -4.95
N ILE A 27 3.70 5.41 -5.51
CA ILE A 27 2.82 4.45 -6.16
C ILE A 27 3.46 3.84 -7.41
N ARG A 28 4.13 4.65 -8.25
CA ARG A 28 4.91 4.12 -9.39
C ARG A 28 6.04 3.19 -8.96
N TRP A 29 6.67 3.45 -7.81
CA TRP A 29 7.66 2.53 -7.26
C TRP A 29 7.02 1.21 -6.85
N LEU A 30 5.90 1.23 -6.12
CA LEU A 30 5.19 0.02 -5.69
C LEU A 30 4.73 -0.84 -6.88
N ARG A 31 4.23 -0.21 -7.96
CA ARG A 31 3.85 -0.91 -9.20
C ARG A 31 4.98 -1.69 -9.89
N ARG A 32 6.25 -1.42 -9.56
CA ARG A 32 7.39 -2.21 -10.03
C ARG A 32 7.65 -3.46 -9.19
N HIS A 33 7.04 -3.53 -8.01
CA HIS A 33 7.26 -4.55 -6.99
C HIS A 33 6.00 -5.39 -6.69
N GLY A 34 4.90 -5.16 -7.41
CA GLY A 34 3.63 -5.86 -7.28
C GLY A 34 2.51 -5.10 -7.98
N ASP A 35 1.28 -5.60 -7.87
CA ASP A 35 0.10 -4.99 -8.46
C ASP A 35 -0.50 -3.98 -7.49
N VAL A 36 -0.78 -2.76 -7.96
CA VAL A 36 -1.39 -1.67 -7.16
C VAL A 36 -2.65 -1.19 -7.86
N ASP A 37 -3.78 -1.35 -7.18
CA ASP A 37 -5.07 -0.82 -7.60
C ASP A 37 -5.54 0.28 -6.65
N GLU A 38 -6.17 1.32 -7.20
CA GLU A 38 -6.82 2.36 -6.41
C GLU A 38 -8.23 1.89 -6.04
N ILE A 39 -8.60 2.02 -4.77
CA ILE A 39 -9.91 1.61 -4.27
C ILE A 39 -10.90 2.77 -4.55
N PRO A 40 -11.90 2.60 -5.43
CA PRO A 40 -12.79 3.68 -5.83
C PRO A 40 -13.81 4.07 -4.75
N ASN A 41 -14.49 5.21 -4.96
CA ASN A 41 -15.67 5.67 -4.22
C ASN A 41 -15.45 6.24 -2.80
N LEU A 42 -14.34 6.94 -2.58
CA LEU A 42 -14.15 7.69 -1.35
C LEU A 42 -14.76 9.09 -1.46
N PRO A 43 -15.42 9.62 -0.41
CA PRO A 43 -15.90 10.98 -0.40
C PRO A 43 -14.77 11.99 -0.67
N HIS A 44 -15.08 13.12 -1.30
CA HIS A 44 -14.10 14.19 -1.51
C HIS A 44 -13.47 14.62 -0.17
N GLY A 45 -12.14 14.74 -0.16
CA GLY A 45 -11.35 15.11 1.02
C GLY A 45 -10.74 13.93 1.77
N TYR A 46 -11.06 12.69 1.43
CA TYR A 46 -10.37 11.51 1.97
C TYR A 46 -9.09 11.20 1.18
N PRO A 47 -8.04 10.67 1.82
CA PRO A 47 -6.84 10.21 1.13
C PRO A 47 -7.17 9.07 0.17
N ARG A 48 -6.43 9.00 -0.95
CA ARG A 48 -6.54 7.89 -1.90
C ARG A 48 -6.13 6.59 -1.21
N HIS A 49 -7.00 5.59 -1.27
CA HIS A 49 -6.74 4.25 -0.75
C HIS A 49 -6.30 3.34 -1.89
N TYR A 50 -5.41 2.41 -1.57
CA TYR A 50 -4.83 1.46 -2.52
C TYR A 50 -4.89 0.06 -1.94
N SER A 51 -5.17 -0.92 -2.78
CA SER A 51 -4.81 -2.31 -2.55
C SER A 51 -3.46 -2.58 -3.22
N PHE A 52 -2.64 -3.40 -2.55
CA PHE A 52 -1.36 -3.84 -3.10
C PHE A 52 -1.19 -5.33 -2.90
N VAL A 53 -0.79 -6.03 -3.96
CA VAL A 53 -0.51 -7.46 -3.97
C VAL A 53 0.92 -7.69 -4.44
N THR A 54 1.75 -8.34 -3.60
CA THR A 54 3.12 -8.71 -3.99
C THR A 54 3.12 -9.92 -4.93
N PRO A 55 4.21 -10.17 -5.67
CA PRO A 55 4.33 -11.34 -6.56
C PRO A 55 4.17 -12.69 -5.87
N VAL A 56 4.35 -12.76 -4.55
CA VAL A 56 4.13 -13.97 -3.74
C VAL A 56 2.70 -14.06 -3.18
N GLY A 57 1.80 -13.18 -3.62
CA GLY A 57 0.38 -13.18 -3.25
C GLY A 57 0.06 -12.56 -1.89
N LYS A 58 0.97 -11.77 -1.31
CA LYS A 58 0.71 -11.06 -0.05
C LYS A 58 -0.02 -9.76 -0.34
N GLU A 59 -1.20 -9.60 0.26
CA GLU A 59 -2.09 -8.46 0.03
C GLU A 59 -2.23 -7.57 1.26
N CYS A 60 -2.31 -6.26 1.04
CA CYS A 60 -2.71 -5.27 2.03
C CYS A 60 -3.49 -4.11 1.41
N ALA A 61 -4.31 -3.43 2.22
CA ALA A 61 -4.94 -2.17 1.87
C ALA A 61 -4.32 -1.03 2.69
N PHE A 62 -4.03 0.11 2.05
CA PHE A 62 -3.36 1.24 2.70
C PHE A 62 -3.71 2.59 2.07
N PHE A 63 -3.32 3.68 2.73
CA PHE A 63 -3.19 5.00 2.12
C PHE A 63 -1.88 5.66 2.53
N LEU A 64 -1.49 6.72 1.80
CA LEU A 64 -0.31 7.52 2.11
C LEU A 64 -0.70 8.72 2.97
N ARG A 65 0.07 8.98 4.03
CA ARG A 65 0.01 10.20 4.83
C ARG A 65 1.40 10.83 4.86
N GLY A 66 1.73 11.60 3.84
CA GLY A 66 3.10 12.10 3.65
C GLY A 66 4.05 10.95 3.33
N ASP A 67 5.05 10.71 4.17
CA ASP A 67 6.05 9.65 4.00
C ASP A 67 5.70 8.34 4.73
N GLU A 68 4.51 8.26 5.31
CA GLU A 68 4.06 7.10 6.07
C GLU A 68 3.00 6.30 5.31
N PHE A 69 3.10 4.98 5.40
CA PHE A 69 2.00 4.08 5.05
C PHE A 69 1.06 3.96 6.24
N VAL A 70 -0.23 4.16 5.99
CA VAL A 70 -1.27 3.83 6.96
C VAL A 70 -2.04 2.63 6.44
N PHE A 71 -1.84 1.48 7.08
CA PHE A 71 -2.49 0.23 6.70
C PHE A 71 -3.91 0.18 7.28
N LEU A 72 -4.88 -0.12 6.41
CA LEU A 72 -6.28 -0.38 6.79
C LEU A 72 -6.49 -1.83 7.21
N GLY A 73 -5.68 -2.74 6.65
CA GLY A 73 -5.69 -4.15 6.94
C GLY A 73 -4.63 -4.90 6.13
N ASP A 74 -4.19 -6.02 6.68
CA ASP A 74 -3.32 -6.99 6.03
C ASP A 74 -4.03 -8.35 5.99
N HIS A 75 -3.88 -9.10 4.90
CA HIS A 75 -4.42 -10.47 4.78
C HIS A 75 -5.94 -10.59 5.03
N SER A 76 -6.73 -9.57 4.70
CA SER A 76 -8.12 -9.47 5.16
C SER A 76 -9.12 -10.22 4.28
N THR A 77 -9.22 -11.55 4.45
CA THR A 77 -10.52 -12.22 4.33
C THR A 77 -11.23 -12.14 5.67
N PHE A 78 -12.08 -11.13 5.87
CA PHE A 78 -13.01 -11.09 7.00
C PHE A 78 -14.42 -11.36 6.48
N VAL A 79 -15.08 -12.38 7.04
CA VAL A 79 -16.51 -12.60 6.84
C VAL A 79 -17.22 -11.98 8.04
N ALA A 80 -17.95 -10.89 7.81
CA ALA A 80 -18.88 -10.38 8.80
C ALA A 80 -19.94 -11.46 9.03
N ARG A 81 -20.05 -11.97 10.26
CA ARG A 81 -21.18 -12.79 10.69
C ARG A 81 -22.13 -11.90 11.46
N GLU A 82 -23.41 -11.98 11.08
CA GLU A 82 -24.54 -11.36 11.78
C GLU A 82 -24.76 -11.97 13.17
#